data_AF-A0A6G0XMP0-F1
#
_entry.id   AF-A0A6G0XMP0-F1
#
_cell.length_a   1.000
_cell.length_b   1.000
_cell.length_c   1.000
_cell.angle_alpha   90.00
_cell.angle_beta   90.00
_cell.angle_gamma   90.00
#
_symmetry.space_group_name_H-M   'P 1'
#
loop_
_entity.id
_entity.type
_entity.pdbx_description
1 polymer ?
#
loop_
_entity_poly.entity_id
_entity_poly.type
_entity_poly.pdbx_seq_one_letter_code
_entity_poly.pdbx_strand_id
1 'polypeptide(L)'
;MMRSSPENPILLIYDGHSSHVDLSLMETAVKNNVTILLLPPHTSHLFQPMNLAVFKLVKSTWDQRLCNWSRHHQGQKLLKSELSKLMG
;
A
#
# COMPACT_ATOMS: atom_id res chain seq x y z
N MET A 1 0.79 -18.15 -13.69
CA MET A 1 -0.38 -17.89 -12.83
C MET A 1 -0.39 -18.95 -11.74
N MET A 2 -0.34 -18.54 -10.47
CA MET A 2 -0.41 -19.45 -9.33
C MET A 2 -1.85 -19.97 -9.23
N ARG A 3 -2.03 -21.29 -9.31
CA ARG A 3 -3.35 -21.93 -9.20
C ARG A 3 -3.52 -22.48 -7.79
N SER A 4 -4.66 -22.22 -7.17
CA SER A 4 -5.00 -22.83 -5.89
C SER A 4 -5.25 -24.33 -6.10
N SER A 5 -4.70 -25.15 -5.21
CA SER A 5 -5.01 -26.58 -5.12
C SER A 5 -5.18 -26.96 -3.65
N PRO A 6 -5.80 -28.11 -3.34
CA PRO A 6 -5.90 -28.59 -1.95
C PRO A 6 -4.53 -28.72 -1.27
N GLU A 7 -3.48 -28.95 -2.08
CA GLU A 7 -2.10 -29.17 -1.65
C GLU A 7 -1.29 -27.85 -1.59
N ASN A 8 -1.83 -26.78 -2.16
CA ASN A 8 -1.24 -25.43 -2.17
C ASN A 8 -2.33 -24.37 -2.03
N PRO A 9 -2.87 -24.18 -0.82
CA PRO A 9 -3.91 -23.18 -0.57
C PRO A 9 -3.34 -21.78 -0.75
N ILE A 10 -4.09 -20.92 -1.46
CA ILE A 10 -3.73 -19.52 -1.65
C ILE A 10 -4.51 -18.67 -0.64
N LEU A 11 -3.78 -17.91 0.16
CA LEU A 11 -4.32 -16.90 1.08
C LEU A 11 -4.08 -15.51 0.51
N LEU A 12 -5.16 -14.76 0.29
CA LEU A 12 -5.12 -13.36 -0.09
C LEU A 12 -5.37 -12.50 1.15
N ILE A 13 -4.37 -11.70 1.54
CA ILE A 13 -4.52 -10.72 2.62
C ILE A 13 -5.04 -9.42 2.00
N TYR A 14 -6.20 -8.97 2.48
CA TYR A 14 -6.93 -7.85 1.91
C TYR A 14 -7.24 -6.81 2.99
N ASP A 15 -7.12 -5.52 2.68
CA ASP A 15 -7.31 -4.47 3.69
C ASP A 15 -8.77 -4.06 3.93
N GLY A 16 -9.68 -4.63 3.14
CA GLY A 16 -11.11 -4.54 3.40
C GLY A 16 -11.66 -3.11 3.37
N HIS A 17 -10.95 -2.17 2.72
CA HIS A 17 -11.46 -0.81 2.57
C HIS A 17 -12.81 -0.88 1.84
N SER A 18 -13.85 -0.31 2.44
CA SER A 18 -15.26 -0.52 2.04
C SER A 18 -15.56 -0.12 0.60
N SER A 19 -14.70 0.69 -0.03
CA SER A 19 -14.81 1.05 -1.45
C SER A 19 -14.39 -0.05 -2.42
N HIS A 20 -13.79 -1.15 -1.95
CA HIS A 20 -13.27 -2.22 -2.80
C HIS A 20 -13.79 -3.63 -2.45
N VAL A 21 -14.71 -3.75 -1.49
CA VAL A 21 -15.34 -5.03 -1.16
C VAL A 21 -16.55 -5.25 -2.07
N ASP A 22 -16.30 -5.77 -3.26
CA ASP A 22 -17.35 -6.14 -4.22
C ASP A 22 -17.75 -7.62 -4.08
N LEU A 23 -19.04 -7.90 -4.27
CA LEU A 23 -19.55 -9.29 -4.28
C LEU A 23 -18.88 -10.14 -5.36
N SER A 24 -18.56 -9.55 -6.51
CA SER A 24 -17.86 -10.22 -7.62
C SER A 24 -16.45 -10.70 -7.22
N LEU A 25 -15.76 -9.97 -6.33
CA LEU A 25 -14.46 -10.37 -5.82
C LEU A 25 -14.58 -11.65 -4.97
N MET A 26 -15.58 -11.69 -4.10
CA MET A 26 -15.87 -12.85 -3.24
C MET A 26 -16.23 -14.08 -4.07
N GLU A 27 -17.11 -13.93 -5.07
CA GLU A 27 -17.49 -15.02 -5.98
C GLU A 27 -16.29 -15.56 -6.76
N THR A 28 -15.41 -14.68 -7.23
CA THR A 28 -14.20 -15.06 -7.96
C THR A 28 -13.23 -15.80 -7.05
N ALA A 29 -13.07 -15.37 -5.81
CA ALA A 29 -12.18 -16.03 -4.85
C ALA A 29 -12.66 -17.43 -4.49
N VAL A 30 -13.96 -17.60 -4.24
CA VAL A 30 -14.57 -18.92 -3.99
C VAL A 30 -14.39 -19.83 -5.20
N LYS A 31 -14.67 -19.33 -6.42
CA LYS A 31 -14.50 -20.10 -7.67
C LYS A 31 -13.07 -20.58 -7.88
N ASN A 32 -12.08 -19.80 -7.44
CA ASN A 32 -10.66 -20.13 -7.57
C ASN A 32 -10.08 -20.79 -6.31
N ASN A 33 -10.91 -21.18 -5.34
CA ASN A 33 -10.48 -21.78 -4.07
C ASN A 33 -9.42 -20.93 -3.33
N VAL A 34 -9.58 -19.60 -3.38
CA VAL A 34 -8.71 -18.62 -2.72
C VAL A 34 -9.38 -18.17 -1.43
N THR A 35 -8.67 -18.26 -0.32
CA THR A 35 -9.16 -17.73 0.97
C THR A 35 -8.81 -16.26 1.06
N ILE A 36 -9.78 -15.39 1.34
CA ILE A 36 -9.54 -13.97 1.58
C ILE A 36 -9.55 -13.72 3.10
N LEU A 37 -8.47 -13.17 3.62
CA LEU A 37 -8.38 -12.65 4.98
C LEU A 37 -8.54 -11.13 4.94
N LEU A 38 -9.68 -10.63 5.43
CA LEU A 38 -9.88 -9.20 5.62
C LEU A 38 -9.17 -8.74 6.90
N LEU A 39 -8.31 -7.74 6.77
CA LEU A 39 -7.75 -7.04 7.92
C LEU A 39 -8.83 -6.16 8.56
N PRO A 40 -8.86 -6.05 9.91
CA PRO A 40 -9.83 -5.21 10.58
C PRO A 40 -9.67 -3.74 10.13
N PRO A 41 -10.80 -3.01 9.98
CA PRO A 41 -10.78 -1.63 9.54
C PRO A 41 -9.88 -0.78 10.45
N HIS A 42 -9.21 0.19 9.86
CA HIS A 42 -8.25 1.09 10.51
C HIS A 42 -6.96 0.42 11.03
N THR A 43 -6.68 -0.85 10.74
CA THR A 43 -5.42 -1.51 11.17
C THR A 43 -4.33 -1.57 10.10
N SER A 44 -4.53 -0.90 8.97
CA SER A 44 -3.56 -0.72 7.88
C SER A 44 -2.16 -0.30 8.36
N HIS A 45 -2.08 0.50 9.42
CA HIS A 45 -0.84 1.00 10.00
C HIS A 45 -0.07 -0.04 10.83
N LEU A 46 -0.71 -1.16 11.20
CA LEU A 46 -0.14 -2.24 12.02
C LEU A 46 0.09 -3.54 11.24
N PHE A 47 -0.78 -3.85 10.27
CA PHE A 47 -0.77 -5.17 9.63
C PHE A 47 -0.45 -5.18 8.14
N GLN A 48 -0.45 -4.04 7.44
CA GLN A 48 -0.05 -4.06 6.03
C GLN A 48 1.48 -4.04 5.92
N PRO A 49 2.13 -5.13 5.45
CA PRO A 49 3.59 -5.17 5.30
C PRO A 49 4.08 -4.08 4.35
N MET A 50 3.25 -3.73 3.36
CA MET A 50 3.48 -2.64 2.43
C MET A 50 3.55 -1.27 3.13
N ASN A 51 2.69 -1.00 4.12
CA ASN A 51 2.75 0.23 4.91
C ASN A 51 3.96 0.26 5.84
N LEU A 52 4.29 -0.86 6.46
CA LEU A 52 5.36 -0.96 7.45
C LEU A 52 6.77 -0.98 6.84
N ALA A 53 6.95 -1.63 5.70
CA ALA A 53 8.24 -1.77 5.04
C ALA A 53 8.41 -0.74 3.92
N VAL A 54 7.57 -0.82 2.88
CA VAL A 54 7.76 -0.06 1.64
C VAL A 54 7.42 1.41 1.83
N PHE A 55 6.19 1.72 2.25
CA PHE A 55 5.76 3.11 2.38
C PHE A 55 6.46 3.84 3.52
N LYS A 56 6.85 3.15 4.59
CA LYS A 56 7.67 3.75 5.66
C LYS A 56 9.03 4.19 5.14
N LEU A 57 9.71 3.34 4.36
CA LEU A 57 11.00 3.67 3.77
C LEU A 57 10.88 4.85 2.79
N VAL A 58 9.85 4.83 1.94
CA VAL A 58 9.57 5.92 0.99
C VAL A 58 9.30 7.22 1.72
N LYS A 59 8.43 7.23 2.75
CA LYS A 59 8.14 8.42 3.56
C LYS A 59 9.39 8.95 4.27
N SER A 60 10.19 8.08 4.88
CA SER A 60 11.42 8.50 5.57
C SER A 60 12.43 9.14 4.61
N THR A 61 12.61 8.57 3.42
CA THR A 61 13.53 9.11 2.41
C THR A 61 13.00 10.42 1.86
N TRP A 62 11.69 10.49 1.63
CA TRP A 62 10.99 11.70 1.21
C TRP A 62 11.16 12.84 2.23
N ASP A 63 10.90 12.56 3.51
CA ASP A 63 10.99 13.55 4.59
C ASP A 63 12.42 14.10 4.72
N GLN A 64 13.43 13.24 4.54
CA GLN A 64 14.84 13.68 4.51
C GLN A 64 15.13 14.61 3.33
N ARG A 65 14.69 14.26 2.12
CA ARG A 65 14.89 15.10 0.93
C ARG A 65 14.14 16.43 1.05
N LEU A 66 12.93 16.41 1.59
CA LEU A 66 12.11 17.60 1.80
C LEU A 66 12.75 18.52 2.86
N CYS A 67 13.24 17.96 3.97
CA CYS A 67 13.98 18.71 4.98
C CYS A 67 15.24 19.35 4.38
N ASN A 68 16.01 18.62 3.58
CA ASN A 68 17.21 19.16 2.93
C ASN A 68 16.86 20.27 1.94
N TRP A 69 15.84 20.08 1.10
CA TRP A 69 15.39 21.11 0.16
C TRP A 69 14.92 22.37 0.89
N SER A 70 14.10 22.22 1.95
CA SER A 70 13.57 23.33 2.75
C SER A 70 14.65 24.14 3.47
N ARG A 71 15.75 23.50 3.91
CA ARG A 71 16.88 24.22 4.52
C ARG A 71 17.60 25.13 3.53
N HIS A 72 17.67 24.72 2.27
CA HIS A 72 18.31 25.50 1.20
C HIS A 72 17.36 26.53 0.56
N HIS A 73 16.04 26.38 0.73
CA HIS A 73 15.01 27.22 0.10
C HIS A 73 14.01 27.77 1.14
N GLN A 74 14.51 28.51 2.12
CA GLN A 74 13.67 29.09 3.18
C GLN A 74 12.64 30.09 2.61
N GLY A 75 11.36 29.90 2.97
CA GLY A 75 10.26 30.78 2.55
C GLY A 75 9.70 30.52 1.15
N GLN A 76 10.25 29.55 0.41
CA GLN A 76 9.75 29.19 -0.92
C GLN A 76 8.73 28.04 -0.85
N LYS A 77 7.70 28.12 -1.69
CA LYS A 77 6.71 27.05 -1.85
C LYS A 77 7.22 26.03 -2.86
N LEU A 78 7.30 24.76 -2.48
CA LEU A 78 7.65 23.68 -3.39
C LEU A 78 6.54 23.51 -4.43
N LEU A 79 6.86 23.70 -5.72
CA LEU A 79 5.93 23.46 -6.81
C LEU A 79 5.78 21.96 -7.11
N LYS A 80 4.61 21.56 -7.59
CA LYS A 80 4.31 20.15 -7.94
C LYS A 80 5.25 19.58 -9.01
N SER A 81 5.76 20.42 -9.91
CA SER A 81 6.76 20.05 -10.91
C SER A 81 8.15 19.79 -10.31
N GLU A 82 8.52 20.53 -9.27
CA GLU A 82 9.77 20.33 -8.53
C GLU A 82 9.68 19.13 -7.59
N LEU A 83 8.50 18.89 -7.03
CA LEU A 83 8.18 17.70 -6.24
C LEU A 83 8.46 16.41 -7.03
N SER A 84 8.10 16.36 -8.32
CA SER A 84 8.42 15.21 -9.18
C SER A 84 9.92 14.98 -9.30
N LYS A 85 10.71 16.06 -9.46
CA LYS A 85 12.17 15.97 -9.56
C LYS A 85 12.82 15.49 -8.26
N LEU A 86 12.17 15.75 -7.13
CA LEU A 86 12.66 15.35 -5.80
C LEU A 86 12.40 13.86 -5.51
N MET A 87 11.41 13.26 -6.17
CA MET A 87 11.05 11.84 -6.07
C MET A 87 11.93 10.95 -6.98
N GLY A 88 12.24 11.43 -8.20
CA GLY A 88 12.94 10.69 -9.24
C GLY A 88 12.21 10.81 -10.57
#